data_AF-A0A7W8WMC0-F1
#
_entry.id   AF-A0A7W8WMC0-F1
#
_cell.length_a   1.000
_cell.length_b   1.000
_cell.length_c   1.000
_cell.angle_alpha   90.00
_cell.angle_beta   90.00
_cell.angle_gamma   90.00
#
_symmetry.space_group_name_H-M   'P 1'
#
loop_
_entity.id
_entity.type
_entity.pdbx_description
1 polymer ?
#
loop_
_entity_poly.entity_id
_entity_poly.type
_entity_poly.pdbx_seq_one_letter_code
_entity_poly.pdbx_strand_id
1 'polypeptide(L)'
;MLSNRLWGGLQVVGGVLEMVGAGALCVLPEPTMASKAGCIVFGVHGSDTAAAGLRQVWTGRDSSTLIQRGTAKLAETIKASPDMANNIGLSLDIAVSAGVAGSIKAVRASEITLGRINLMMHEAKAGSGIGGHTLLKHVGRTEAQFSERLLKEPWRDRVSSFANIAAAEWAISETMQANAIAIKSWVASPSRDLALKKDVGKNVGYTLFKKSKNLISSSKVTVILRHQAYNGMPYYILTAYLDA
;
A
#
# COMPACT_ATOMS: atom_id res chain seq x y z
N MET A 1 -5.41 -3.43 32.12
CA MET A 1 -4.58 -2.20 32.28
C MET A 1 -3.28 -2.25 31.48
N LEU A 2 -2.53 -3.36 31.46
CA LEU A 2 -1.27 -3.47 30.70
C LEU A 2 -1.44 -3.25 29.19
N SER A 3 -2.52 -3.79 28.59
CA SER A 3 -2.84 -3.60 27.16
C SER A 3 -3.05 -2.13 26.77
N ASN A 4 -3.78 -1.35 27.59
CA ASN A 4 -4.03 0.06 27.30
C ASN A 4 -2.75 0.91 27.31
N ARG A 5 -1.80 0.57 28.18
CA ARG A 5 -0.49 1.25 28.24
C ARG A 5 0.36 0.92 27.03
N LEU A 6 0.33 -0.32 26.54
CA LEU A 6 0.98 -0.72 25.27
C LEU A 6 0.38 0.02 24.07
N TRP A 7 -0.94 0.15 24.02
CA TRP A 7 -1.64 0.94 22.99
C TRP A 7 -1.31 2.43 23.07
N GLY A 8 -1.20 2.99 24.27
CA GLY A 8 -0.71 4.36 24.47
C GLY A 8 0.71 4.53 23.93
N GLY A 9 1.60 3.56 24.17
CA GLY A 9 2.97 3.58 23.65
C GLY A 9 3.00 3.60 22.12
N LEU A 10 2.11 2.83 21.47
CA LEU A 10 1.96 2.84 20.02
C LEU A 10 1.43 4.20 19.50
N GLN A 11 0.50 4.84 20.21
CA GLN A 11 0.04 6.19 19.88
C GLN A 11 1.16 7.24 20.00
N VAL A 12 2.04 7.13 21.01
CA VAL A 12 3.22 8.00 21.13
C VAL A 12 4.13 7.86 19.91
N VAL A 13 4.45 6.63 19.52
CA VAL A 13 5.28 6.37 18.33
C VAL A 13 4.63 6.91 17.06
N GLY A 14 3.32 6.71 16.90
CA GLY A 14 2.55 7.23 15.76
C GLY A 14 2.58 8.76 15.67
N GLY A 15 2.31 9.45 16.79
CA GLY A 15 2.32 10.92 16.83
C GLY A 15 3.71 11.52 16.57
N VAL A 16 4.78 10.90 17.07
CA VAL A 16 6.16 11.32 16.79
C VAL A 16 6.52 11.16 15.32
N LEU A 17 6.14 10.03 14.69
CA LEU A 17 6.37 9.82 13.25
C LEU A 17 5.64 10.86 12.39
N GLU A 18 4.42 11.23 12.78
CA GLU A 18 3.64 12.26 12.10
C GLU A 18 4.27 13.65 12.24
N MET A 19 4.78 13.99 13.43
CA MET A 19 5.53 15.24 13.64
C MET A 19 6.83 15.29 12.81
N VAL A 20 7.54 14.17 12.67
CA VAL A 20 8.74 14.09 11.81
C VAL A 20 8.35 14.33 10.34
N GLY A 21 7.25 13.73 9.87
CA GLY A 21 6.70 13.99 8.54
C GLY A 21 6.30 15.45 8.35
N ALA A 22 5.65 16.05 9.35
CA ALA A 22 5.29 17.47 9.36
C ALA A 22 6.52 18.37 9.24
N GLY A 23 7.59 18.07 9.98
CA GLY A 23 8.87 18.79 9.90
C GLY A 23 9.47 18.79 8.48
N ALA A 24 9.38 17.66 7.77
CA ALA A 24 9.80 17.60 6.37
C ALA A 24 8.96 18.52 5.47
N LEU A 25 7.63 18.56 5.66
CA LEU A 25 6.74 19.47 4.93
C LEU A 25 7.07 20.95 5.19
N CYS A 26 7.56 21.29 6.40
CA CYS A 26 7.91 22.67 6.74
C CYS A 26 9.09 23.18 5.89
N VAL A 27 10.03 22.30 5.51
CA VAL A 27 11.25 22.69 4.78
C VAL A 27 11.19 22.42 3.28
N LEU A 28 10.15 21.73 2.78
CA LEU A 28 9.97 21.49 1.36
C LEU A 28 9.77 22.81 0.58
N PRO A 29 10.57 23.09 -0.46
CA PRO A 29 10.36 24.23 -1.34
C PRO A 29 9.26 23.89 -2.36
N GLU A 30 8.15 24.62 -2.31
CA GLU A 30 7.05 24.50 -3.27
C GLU A 30 6.31 25.84 -3.44
N PRO A 31 5.76 26.12 -4.64
CA PRO A 31 5.16 27.42 -4.95
C PRO A 31 3.71 27.59 -4.47
N THR A 32 3.05 26.54 -3.95
CA THR A 32 1.61 26.51 -3.68
C THR A 32 1.24 26.67 -2.19
N MET A 33 2.23 26.69 -1.29
CA MET A 33 2.06 26.80 0.17
C MET A 33 1.31 25.61 0.83
N ALA A 34 0.93 24.59 0.08
CA ALA A 34 0.27 23.37 0.53
C ALA A 34 1.10 22.56 1.55
N SER A 35 2.40 22.42 1.35
CA SER A 35 3.35 21.79 2.28
C SER A 35 3.50 22.60 3.56
N LYS A 36 3.42 23.93 3.52
CA LYS A 36 3.44 24.76 4.74
C LYS A 36 2.15 24.60 5.56
N ALA A 37 1.01 24.54 4.88
CA ALA A 37 -0.27 24.22 5.51
C ALA A 37 -0.26 22.79 6.09
N GLY A 38 0.26 21.82 5.34
CA GLY A 38 0.41 20.43 5.80
C GLY A 38 1.32 20.31 7.03
N CYS A 39 2.47 20.99 7.03
CA CYS A 39 3.37 21.09 8.18
C CYS A 39 2.63 21.50 9.47
N ILE A 40 1.80 22.54 9.40
CA ILE A 40 1.03 23.01 10.57
C ILE A 40 -0.02 21.97 10.99
N VAL A 41 -0.80 21.45 10.03
CA VAL A 41 -1.89 20.50 10.31
C VAL A 41 -1.37 19.20 10.92
N PHE A 42 -0.38 18.57 10.27
CA PHE A 42 0.20 17.31 10.73
C PHE A 42 1.05 17.51 11.99
N GLY A 43 1.70 18.67 12.16
CA GLY A 43 2.44 18.99 13.38
C GLY A 43 1.53 19.06 14.60
N VAL A 44 0.37 19.71 14.46
CA VAL A 44 -0.65 19.79 15.53
C VAL A 44 -1.28 18.41 15.79
N HIS A 45 -1.62 17.65 14.74
CA HIS A 45 -2.24 16.33 14.91
C HIS A 45 -1.29 15.28 15.52
N GLY A 46 -0.03 15.25 15.06
CA GLY A 46 0.99 14.38 15.64
C GLY A 46 1.27 14.71 17.12
N SER A 47 1.30 16.00 17.46
CA SER A 47 1.50 16.45 18.85
C SER A 47 0.35 16.05 19.78
N ASP A 48 -0.91 16.21 19.34
CA ASP A 48 -2.09 15.81 20.11
C ASP A 48 -2.17 14.28 20.28
N THR A 49 -1.83 13.53 19.23
CA THR A 49 -1.77 12.05 19.25
C THR A 49 -0.69 11.55 20.21
N ALA A 50 0.51 12.15 20.18
CA ALA A 50 1.58 11.81 21.11
C ALA A 50 1.22 12.15 22.56
N ALA A 51 0.59 13.31 22.81
CA ALA A 51 0.16 13.72 24.13
C ALA A 51 -0.99 12.85 24.69
N ALA A 52 -1.92 12.42 23.84
CA ALA A 52 -2.96 11.45 24.21
C ALA A 52 -2.34 10.07 24.55
N GLY A 53 -1.41 9.60 23.71
CA GLY A 53 -0.66 8.36 23.94
C GLY A 53 0.13 8.38 25.25
N LEU A 54 0.84 9.48 25.55
CA LEU A 54 1.58 9.63 26.82
C LEU A 54 0.65 9.60 28.03
N ARG A 55 -0.49 10.29 27.97
CA ARG A 55 -1.52 10.23 29.03
C ARG A 55 -2.07 8.82 29.21
N GLN A 56 -2.26 8.08 28.12
CA GLN A 56 -2.73 6.70 28.15
C GLN A 56 -1.68 5.71 28.67
N VAL A 57 -0.40 5.90 28.35
CA VAL A 57 0.72 5.16 28.97
C VAL A 57 0.75 5.42 30.47
N TRP A 58 0.64 6.68 30.88
CA TRP A 58 0.71 7.07 32.29
C TRP A 58 -0.46 6.51 33.09
N THR A 59 -1.68 6.82 32.65
CA THR A 59 -2.93 6.54 33.38
C THR A 59 -3.48 5.13 33.16
N GLY A 60 -3.08 4.43 32.09
CA GLY A 60 -3.62 3.12 31.72
C GLY A 60 -5.09 3.15 31.25
N ARG A 61 -5.66 4.33 31.04
CA ARG A 61 -7.02 4.55 30.53
C ARG A 61 -6.97 5.01 29.08
N ASP A 62 -7.94 4.57 28.30
CA ASP A 62 -8.09 5.01 26.91
C ASP A 62 -8.33 6.53 26.86
N SER A 63 -7.53 7.24 26.06
CA SER A 63 -7.57 8.70 25.98
C SER A 63 -7.76 9.13 24.53
N SER A 64 -8.94 9.67 24.20
CA SER A 64 -9.21 10.24 22.88
C SER A 64 -8.40 11.53 22.64
N THR A 65 -8.06 11.80 21.38
CA THR A 65 -7.38 13.04 20.97
C THR A 65 -8.32 14.25 21.09
N LEU A 66 -7.78 15.45 21.30
CA LEU A 66 -8.58 16.69 21.34
C LEU A 66 -9.16 17.02 19.96
N ILE A 67 -8.45 16.66 18.88
CA ILE A 67 -8.90 16.87 17.50
C ILE A 67 -10.08 15.95 17.13
N GLN A 68 -10.14 14.71 17.65
CA GLN A 68 -11.32 13.84 17.49
C GLN A 68 -12.60 14.44 18.09
N ARG A 69 -12.46 15.29 19.12
CA ARG A 69 -13.59 15.98 19.75
C ARG A 69 -13.90 17.35 19.14
N GLY A 70 -13.05 17.86 18.24
CA GLY A 70 -13.05 19.26 17.78
C GLY A 70 -12.98 19.43 16.26
N THR A 71 -13.65 18.58 15.48
CA THR A 71 -13.57 18.54 14.01
C THR A 71 -14.05 19.84 13.32
N ALA A 72 -14.85 20.67 13.98
CA ALA A 72 -15.38 21.92 13.41
C ALA A 72 -14.32 23.02 13.18
N LYS A 73 -13.22 23.03 13.96
CA LYS A 73 -12.28 24.16 13.95
C LYS A 73 -11.21 24.10 12.85
N LEU A 74 -11.05 22.91 12.26
CA LEU A 74 -10.16 22.67 11.10
C LEU A 74 -10.73 23.27 9.81
N ALA A 75 -12.06 23.28 9.66
CA ALA A 75 -12.72 23.88 8.50
C ALA A 75 -12.57 25.41 8.45
N GLU A 76 -12.53 26.09 9.61
CA GLU A 76 -12.35 27.54 9.68
C GLU A 76 -10.90 27.99 9.43
N THR A 77 -9.92 27.15 9.73
CA THR A 77 -8.50 27.45 9.47
C THR A 77 -8.12 27.34 7.99
N ILE A 78 -8.85 26.54 7.21
CA ILE A 78 -8.63 26.34 5.77
C ILE A 78 -9.51 27.33 5.00
N LYS A 79 -9.41 28.64 5.23
CA LYS A 79 -10.07 29.67 4.38
C LYS A 79 -9.54 29.57 2.94
N ALA A 80 -10.03 28.59 2.20
CA ALA A 80 -9.75 28.32 0.80
C ALA A 80 -10.40 29.43 -0.03
N SER A 81 -9.59 30.23 -0.73
CA SER A 81 -10.10 31.24 -1.65
C SER A 81 -10.71 30.58 -2.90
N PRO A 82 -11.70 31.23 -3.55
CA PRO A 82 -12.46 30.64 -4.67
C PRO A 82 -11.63 30.30 -5.92
N ASP A 83 -10.39 30.79 -6.05
CA ASP A 83 -9.57 30.63 -7.26
C ASP A 83 -8.86 29.26 -7.38
N MET A 84 -8.97 28.39 -6.38
CA MET A 84 -8.44 27.01 -6.48
C MET A 84 -9.24 26.08 -7.40
N ALA A 85 -10.40 26.52 -7.92
CA ALA A 85 -11.28 25.65 -8.71
C ALA A 85 -10.90 25.49 -10.20
N ASN A 86 -10.06 26.35 -10.77
CA ASN A 86 -9.88 26.43 -12.25
C ASN A 86 -8.52 25.97 -12.82
N ASN A 87 -7.63 25.39 -12.01
CA ASN A 87 -6.37 24.80 -12.50
C ASN A 87 -6.31 23.29 -12.22
N ILE A 88 -7.32 22.55 -12.70
CA ILE A 88 -7.30 21.08 -12.72
C ILE A 88 -6.39 20.64 -13.87
N GLY A 89 -5.10 20.52 -13.57
CA GLY A 89 -4.10 20.11 -14.55
C GLY A 89 -2.67 19.92 -14.03
N LEU A 90 -2.41 20.08 -12.73
CA LEU A 90 -1.10 19.81 -12.14
C LEU A 90 -1.23 19.05 -10.81
N SER A 91 -0.72 17.82 -10.85
CA SER A 91 -0.09 17.07 -9.75
C SER A 91 -0.14 17.76 -8.38
N LEU A 92 -1.08 17.34 -7.55
CA LEU A 92 -1.04 17.56 -6.10
C LEU A 92 -1.25 16.21 -5.42
N ASP A 93 -0.12 15.56 -5.14
CA ASP A 93 0.03 14.52 -4.11
C ASP A 93 -0.33 15.12 -2.75
N ILE A 94 -1.62 15.12 -2.40
CA ILE A 94 -2.06 15.35 -1.03
C ILE A 94 -2.69 14.05 -0.55
N ALA A 95 -1.86 13.27 0.14
CA ALA A 95 -2.29 12.21 1.02
C ALA A 95 -3.13 12.82 2.16
N VAL A 96 -4.45 12.78 2.02
CA VAL A 96 -5.36 12.99 3.16
C VAL A 96 -5.81 11.63 3.65
N SER A 97 -5.16 11.15 4.70
CA SER A 97 -5.62 10.03 5.50
C SER A 97 -6.83 10.46 6.32
N ALA A 98 -8.01 10.01 5.90
CA ALA A 98 -9.18 9.97 6.77
C ALA A 98 -8.98 8.87 7.84
N GLY A 99 -8.63 9.32 9.06
CA GLY A 99 -9.15 8.85 10.34
C GLY A 99 -9.09 7.36 10.72
N VAL A 100 -8.25 7.05 11.72
CA VAL A 100 -8.48 6.09 12.81
C VAL A 100 -9.12 4.73 12.40
N ALA A 101 -8.42 3.97 11.57
CA ALA A 101 -8.52 2.50 11.50
C ALA A 101 -7.29 1.82 10.85
N GLY A 102 -6.15 2.52 10.72
CA GLY A 102 -5.06 2.10 9.82
C GLY A 102 -3.65 2.30 10.38
N SER A 103 -3.30 1.67 11.50
CA SER A 103 -1.93 1.69 12.02
C SER A 103 -0.95 0.77 11.28
N ILE A 104 -1.18 0.47 10.00
CA ILE A 104 -0.23 -0.20 9.11
C ILE A 104 -0.34 0.45 7.72
N LYS A 105 0.12 1.70 7.57
CA LYS A 105 0.34 2.37 6.27
C LYS A 105 0.99 3.74 6.47
N ALA A 106 2.21 3.74 7.01
CA ALA A 106 3.09 4.91 7.00
C ALA A 106 4.50 4.49 6.60
N VAL A 107 4.59 3.83 5.45
CA VAL A 107 5.78 3.79 4.59
C VAL A 107 5.22 3.97 3.19
N ARG A 108 5.89 4.74 2.34
CA ARG A 108 5.60 4.98 0.89
C ARG A 108 5.03 6.35 0.49
N ALA A 109 5.52 7.43 1.08
CA ALA A 109 5.61 8.69 0.33
C ALA A 109 6.83 8.70 -0.63
N SER A 110 7.79 7.76 -0.47
CA SER A 110 9.04 7.71 -1.23
C SER A 110 9.07 6.73 -2.40
N GLU A 111 8.03 5.93 -2.62
CA GLU A 111 8.03 4.90 -3.67
C GLU A 111 7.38 5.34 -5.00
N ILE A 112 6.73 6.50 -5.05
CA ILE A 112 6.09 7.02 -6.27
C ILE A 112 7.14 7.54 -7.29
N THR A 113 8.42 7.62 -6.92
CA THR A 113 9.41 8.38 -7.70
C THR A 113 10.12 7.63 -8.85
N LEU A 114 9.85 6.35 -9.15
CA LEU A 114 10.67 5.62 -10.15
C LEU A 114 9.95 4.57 -11.03
N GLY A 115 8.68 4.75 -11.39
CA GLY A 115 7.99 3.83 -12.31
C GLY A 115 7.81 2.40 -11.76
N ARG A 116 7.82 2.25 -10.43
CA ARG A 116 7.49 1.01 -9.73
C ARG A 116 6.00 0.94 -9.43
N ILE A 117 5.43 -0.25 -9.60
CA ILE A 117 4.00 -0.51 -9.40
C ILE A 117 3.67 -0.50 -7.91
N ASN A 118 2.52 0.07 -7.54
CA ASN A 118 1.92 -0.06 -6.22
C ASN A 118 0.88 -1.19 -6.24
N LEU A 119 1.24 -2.38 -5.75
CA LEU A 119 0.37 -3.56 -5.85
C LEU A 119 -0.97 -3.38 -5.14
N MET A 120 -1.00 -2.60 -4.08
CA MET A 120 -2.22 -2.35 -3.31
C MET A 120 -3.31 -1.68 -4.15
N MET A 121 -2.93 -0.87 -5.16
CA MET A 121 -3.88 -0.25 -6.07
C MET A 121 -4.55 -1.27 -7.00
N HIS A 122 -3.93 -2.44 -7.19
CA HIS A 122 -4.47 -3.51 -8.01
C HIS A 122 -5.30 -4.51 -7.21
N GLU A 123 -5.09 -4.65 -5.89
CA GLU A 123 -5.82 -5.62 -5.07
C GLU A 123 -7.32 -5.30 -4.94
N ALA A 124 -8.14 -6.34 -4.92
CA ALA A 124 -9.56 -6.25 -4.66
C ALA A 124 -9.82 -5.70 -3.25
N LYS A 125 -10.74 -4.74 -3.14
CA LYS A 125 -11.30 -4.29 -1.87
C LYS A 125 -12.16 -5.40 -1.26
N ALA A 126 -12.28 -5.44 0.06
CA ALA A 126 -13.12 -6.41 0.74
C ALA A 126 -14.56 -6.36 0.19
N GLY A 127 -15.13 -7.52 -0.16
CA GLY A 127 -16.46 -7.63 -0.76
C GLY A 127 -16.55 -7.27 -2.25
N SER A 128 -15.44 -6.84 -2.89
CA SER A 128 -15.41 -6.57 -4.32
C SER A 128 -15.12 -7.84 -5.12
N GLY A 129 -15.93 -8.11 -6.15
CA GLY A 129 -15.61 -9.11 -7.18
C GLY A 129 -14.60 -8.63 -8.24
N ILE A 130 -14.21 -7.35 -8.17
CA ILE A 130 -13.29 -6.68 -9.08
C ILE A 130 -12.00 -6.32 -8.33
N GLY A 131 -10.86 -6.52 -9.00
CA GLY A 131 -9.53 -6.31 -8.45
C GLY A 131 -8.76 -7.63 -8.34
N GLY A 132 -7.45 -7.50 -8.10
CA GLY A 132 -6.51 -8.60 -8.00
C GLY A 132 -6.40 -9.19 -6.61
N HIS A 133 -5.50 -10.15 -6.46
CA HIS A 133 -5.27 -10.85 -5.19
C HIS A 133 -3.80 -11.27 -4.99
N THR A 134 -2.86 -10.55 -5.62
CA THR A 134 -1.42 -10.83 -5.55
C THR A 134 -0.91 -10.70 -4.11
N LEU A 135 -1.18 -9.57 -3.45
CA LEU A 135 -0.77 -9.36 -2.06
C LEU A 135 -1.40 -10.42 -1.16
N LEU A 136 -2.70 -10.68 -1.33
CA LEU A 136 -3.46 -11.59 -0.48
C LEU A 136 -3.05 -13.07 -0.63
N LYS A 137 -2.60 -13.50 -1.81
CA LYS A 137 -2.34 -14.94 -2.06
C LYS A 137 -0.89 -15.28 -2.33
N HIS A 138 -0.06 -14.31 -2.70
CA HIS A 138 1.26 -14.55 -3.30
C HIS A 138 2.38 -13.66 -2.74
N VAL A 139 2.16 -12.91 -1.67
CA VAL A 139 3.23 -12.13 -1.03
C VAL A 139 3.36 -12.49 0.45
N GLY A 140 4.59 -12.72 0.90
CA GLY A 140 4.94 -12.99 2.30
C GLY A 140 4.25 -14.22 2.90
N ARG A 141 3.92 -15.24 2.10
CA ARG A 141 3.24 -16.44 2.58
C ARG A 141 4.23 -17.37 3.28
N THR A 142 3.81 -17.88 4.42
CA THR A 142 4.54 -18.91 5.17
C THR A 142 4.23 -20.32 4.64
N GLU A 143 5.08 -21.28 4.96
CA GLU A 143 4.86 -22.69 4.62
C GLU A 143 3.56 -23.25 5.22
N ALA A 144 3.22 -22.83 6.44
CA ALA A 144 1.95 -23.18 7.09
C ALA A 144 0.74 -22.68 6.26
N GLN A 145 0.79 -21.44 5.78
CA GLN A 145 -0.26 -20.86 4.92
C GLN A 145 -0.31 -21.53 3.54
N PHE A 146 0.82 -21.96 2.99
CA PHE A 146 0.86 -22.77 1.77
C PHE A 146 0.19 -24.12 1.96
N SER A 147 0.50 -24.79 3.07
CA SER A 147 -0.08 -26.09 3.42
C SER A 147 -1.60 -25.97 3.59
N GLU A 148 -2.07 -24.96 4.33
CA GLU A 148 -3.50 -24.68 4.48
C GLU A 148 -4.18 -24.41 3.12
N ARG A 149 -3.53 -23.62 2.24
CA ARG A 149 -4.04 -23.34 0.90
C ARG A 149 -4.13 -24.61 0.05
N LEU A 150 -3.13 -25.48 0.08
CA LEU A 150 -3.14 -26.75 -0.66
C LEU A 150 -4.22 -27.72 -0.16
N LEU A 151 -4.62 -27.63 1.12
CA LEU A 151 -5.77 -28.37 1.64
C LEU A 151 -7.10 -27.79 1.13
N LYS A 152 -7.23 -26.46 1.08
CA LYS A 152 -8.46 -25.77 0.62
C LYS A 152 -8.61 -25.78 -0.91
N GLU A 153 -7.50 -25.84 -1.65
CA GLU A 153 -7.45 -25.80 -3.11
C GLU A 153 -6.75 -27.07 -3.64
N PRO A 154 -7.34 -28.27 -3.46
CA PRO A 154 -6.68 -29.55 -3.68
C PRO A 154 -6.29 -29.79 -5.15
N TRP A 155 -6.88 -29.07 -6.10
CA TRP A 155 -6.56 -29.12 -7.53
C TRP A 155 -5.26 -28.39 -7.90
N ARG A 156 -4.62 -27.66 -6.98
CA ARG A 156 -3.32 -27.04 -7.25
C ARG A 156 -2.18 -27.98 -6.91
N ASP A 157 -1.25 -28.13 -7.85
CA ASP A 157 -0.02 -28.91 -7.65
C ASP A 157 1.10 -28.09 -7.01
N ARG A 158 0.99 -26.76 -7.04
CA ARG A 158 1.99 -25.85 -6.49
C ARG A 158 1.35 -24.56 -5.98
N VAL A 159 2.02 -23.95 -5.01
CA VAL A 159 1.73 -22.60 -4.51
C VAL A 159 3.03 -21.83 -4.41
N SER A 160 2.99 -20.53 -4.62
CA SER A 160 4.19 -19.70 -4.60
C SER A 160 3.92 -18.35 -3.97
N SER A 161 5.01 -17.75 -3.47
CA SER A 161 4.99 -16.44 -2.85
C SER A 161 6.28 -15.70 -3.12
N PHE A 162 6.15 -14.43 -3.46
CA PHE A 162 7.22 -13.46 -3.33
C PHE A 162 7.65 -13.34 -1.86
N ALA A 163 8.93 -13.06 -1.64
CA ALA A 163 9.51 -12.96 -0.30
C ALA A 163 8.86 -11.83 0.52
N ASN A 164 8.59 -10.69 -0.12
CA ASN A 164 7.95 -9.52 0.48
C ASN A 164 7.37 -8.62 -0.62
N ILE A 165 6.68 -7.55 -0.22
CA ILE A 165 6.03 -6.62 -1.15
C ILE A 165 7.05 -5.95 -2.08
N ALA A 166 8.21 -5.54 -1.56
CA ALA A 166 9.25 -4.90 -2.36
C ALA A 166 9.79 -5.83 -3.47
N ALA A 167 10.01 -7.11 -3.14
CA ALA A 167 10.42 -8.11 -4.12
C ALA A 167 9.33 -8.35 -5.18
N ALA A 168 8.06 -8.39 -4.77
CA ALA A 168 6.93 -8.56 -5.67
C ALA A 168 6.81 -7.38 -6.64
N GLU A 169 6.76 -6.14 -6.13
CA GLU A 169 6.60 -4.96 -6.96
C GLU A 169 7.79 -4.74 -7.89
N TRP A 170 9.02 -4.99 -7.43
CA TRP A 170 10.19 -4.96 -8.30
C TRP A 170 10.08 -5.99 -9.42
N ALA A 171 9.80 -7.25 -9.10
CA ALA A 171 9.77 -8.35 -10.07
C ALA A 171 8.62 -8.19 -11.09
N ILE A 172 7.48 -7.70 -10.65
CA ILE A 172 6.33 -7.40 -11.51
C ILE A 172 6.62 -6.22 -12.41
N SER A 173 7.23 -5.14 -11.89
CA SER A 173 7.64 -3.98 -12.70
C SER A 173 8.62 -4.41 -13.79
N GLU A 174 9.63 -5.21 -13.43
CA GLU A 174 10.58 -5.81 -14.38
C GLU A 174 9.90 -6.65 -15.47
N THR A 175 8.90 -7.44 -15.08
CA THR A 175 8.13 -8.30 -16.00
C THR A 175 7.29 -7.46 -16.95
N MET A 176 6.60 -6.43 -16.45
CA MET A 176 5.78 -5.54 -17.27
C MET A 176 6.61 -4.69 -18.21
N GLN A 177 7.76 -4.17 -17.77
CA GLN A 177 8.68 -3.41 -18.62
C GLN A 177 9.22 -4.25 -19.78
N ALA A 178 9.65 -5.49 -19.51
CA ALA A 178 10.12 -6.40 -20.55
C ALA A 178 9.03 -6.79 -21.56
N ASN A 179 7.76 -6.70 -21.16
CA ASN A 179 6.60 -7.05 -21.98
C ASN A 179 5.80 -5.81 -22.44
N ALA A 180 6.36 -4.60 -22.38
CA ALA A 180 5.65 -3.36 -22.65
C ALA A 180 4.98 -3.33 -24.04
N ILE A 181 5.63 -3.92 -25.05
CA ILE A 181 5.09 -4.02 -26.42
C ILE A 181 3.84 -4.91 -26.43
N ALA A 182 3.89 -6.08 -25.78
CA ALA A 182 2.76 -6.99 -25.69
C ALA A 182 1.57 -6.36 -24.95
N ILE A 183 1.85 -5.63 -23.86
CA ILE A 183 0.83 -4.88 -23.12
C ILE A 183 0.19 -3.82 -24.02
N LYS A 184 1.00 -3.02 -24.74
CA LYS A 184 0.48 -1.97 -25.63
C LYS A 184 -0.45 -2.54 -26.70
N SER A 185 -0.04 -3.63 -27.34
CA SER A 185 -0.86 -4.31 -28.36
C SER A 185 -2.16 -4.88 -27.77
N TRP A 186 -2.08 -5.48 -26.57
CA TRP A 186 -3.25 -6.04 -25.89
C TRP A 186 -4.23 -4.95 -25.42
N VAL A 187 -3.76 -3.80 -24.93
CA VAL A 187 -4.64 -2.68 -24.55
C VAL A 187 -5.37 -2.10 -25.76
N ALA A 188 -4.74 -2.08 -26.94
CA ALA A 188 -5.37 -1.55 -28.16
C ALA A 188 -6.50 -2.44 -28.70
N SER A 189 -6.42 -3.76 -28.45
CA SER A 189 -7.46 -4.73 -28.82
C SER A 189 -7.61 -5.77 -27.70
N PRO A 190 -8.30 -5.40 -26.61
CA PRO A 190 -8.36 -6.22 -25.42
C PRO A 190 -9.13 -7.51 -25.70
N SER A 191 -8.50 -8.63 -25.35
CA SER A 191 -9.11 -9.96 -25.45
C SER A 191 -9.22 -10.58 -24.05
N ARG A 192 -8.92 -11.88 -23.91
CA ARG A 192 -8.85 -12.54 -22.60
C ARG A 192 -7.71 -11.95 -21.76
N ASP A 193 -7.65 -12.36 -20.49
CA ASP A 193 -6.57 -11.97 -19.58
C ASP A 193 -5.19 -12.21 -20.22
N LEU A 194 -4.29 -11.23 -20.08
CA LEU A 194 -2.94 -11.30 -20.64
C LEU A 194 -1.97 -11.90 -19.63
N ALA A 195 -1.33 -13.01 -20.00
CA ALA A 195 -0.26 -13.61 -19.21
C ALA A 195 1.11 -13.13 -19.69
N LEU A 196 1.87 -12.50 -18.79
CA LEU A 196 3.22 -12.03 -19.01
C LEU A 196 4.19 -12.88 -18.22
N LYS A 197 5.33 -13.24 -18.82
CA LYS A 197 6.34 -14.08 -18.17
C LYS A 197 7.71 -13.42 -18.27
N LYS A 198 8.52 -13.55 -17.22
CA LYS A 198 9.93 -13.15 -17.20
C LYS A 198 10.70 -13.96 -16.17
N ASP A 199 11.93 -14.36 -16.51
CA ASP A 199 12.93 -14.69 -15.50
C ASP A 199 13.66 -13.40 -15.11
N VAL A 200 13.52 -12.97 -13.86
CA VAL A 200 14.10 -11.72 -13.37
C VAL A 200 15.55 -11.87 -12.92
N GLY A 201 16.16 -13.04 -13.10
CA GLY A 201 17.59 -13.28 -12.91
C GLY A 201 18.10 -13.27 -11.46
N LYS A 202 17.20 -13.04 -10.49
CA LYS A 202 17.51 -13.16 -9.06
C LYS A 202 16.35 -13.78 -8.30
N ASN A 203 16.68 -14.40 -7.16
CA ASN A 203 15.67 -14.94 -6.26
C ASN A 203 14.75 -13.83 -5.73
N VAL A 204 13.45 -13.97 -5.97
CA VAL A 204 12.41 -13.04 -5.50
C VAL A 204 11.35 -13.69 -4.61
N GLY A 205 11.53 -14.98 -4.30
CA GLY A 205 10.65 -15.74 -3.42
C GLY A 205 10.74 -17.24 -3.67
N TYR A 206 9.65 -17.94 -3.37
CA TYR A 206 9.67 -19.39 -3.27
C TYR A 206 8.41 -20.03 -3.85
N THR A 207 8.58 -21.26 -4.33
CA THR A 207 7.51 -22.13 -4.83
C THR A 207 7.53 -23.44 -4.06
N LEU A 208 6.38 -23.82 -3.47
CA LEU A 208 6.16 -25.09 -2.79
C LEU A 208 5.37 -26.04 -3.69
N PHE A 209 5.90 -27.25 -3.87
CA PHE A 209 5.24 -28.32 -4.61
C PHE A 209 4.49 -29.26 -3.67
N LYS A 210 3.23 -29.56 -4.00
CA LYS A 210 2.37 -30.43 -3.18
C LYS A 210 2.96 -31.83 -2.96
N LYS A 211 3.53 -32.44 -4.00
CA LYS A 211 4.05 -33.82 -3.96
C LYS A 211 5.33 -33.96 -3.16
N SER A 212 6.31 -33.08 -3.39
CA SER A 212 7.63 -33.17 -2.74
C SER A 212 7.70 -32.42 -1.42
N LYS A 213 6.80 -31.47 -1.16
CA LYS A 213 6.88 -30.50 -0.06
C LYS A 213 8.20 -29.71 -0.05
N ASN A 214 8.91 -29.67 -1.17
CA ASN A 214 10.15 -28.90 -1.29
C ASN A 214 9.83 -27.45 -1.59
N LEU A 215 10.41 -26.55 -0.80
CA LEU A 215 10.40 -25.12 -1.03
C LEU A 215 11.60 -24.74 -1.90
N ILE A 216 11.34 -24.30 -3.13
CA ILE A 216 12.39 -23.97 -4.11
C ILE A 216 12.40 -22.46 -4.33
N SER A 217 13.58 -21.84 -4.25
CA SER A 217 13.76 -20.43 -4.61
C SER A 217 13.46 -20.20 -6.09
N SER A 218 12.79 -19.10 -6.44
CA SER A 218 12.39 -18.82 -7.82
C SER A 218 12.70 -17.39 -8.25
N SER A 219 13.12 -17.26 -9.50
CA SER A 219 13.29 -16.02 -10.26
C SER A 219 12.30 -15.89 -11.41
N LYS A 220 11.45 -16.90 -11.66
CA LYS A 220 10.52 -16.91 -12.78
C LYS A 220 9.17 -16.37 -12.32
N VAL A 221 8.70 -15.33 -12.99
CA VAL A 221 7.50 -14.58 -12.62
C VAL A 221 6.47 -14.70 -13.72
N THR A 222 5.23 -15.01 -13.36
CA THR A 222 4.06 -14.83 -14.21
C THR A 222 3.18 -13.72 -13.65
N VAL A 223 2.80 -12.76 -14.49
CA VAL A 223 1.86 -11.67 -14.17
C VAL A 223 0.64 -11.80 -15.07
N ILE A 224 -0.56 -11.77 -14.49
CA ILE A 224 -1.83 -11.82 -15.23
C ILE A 224 -2.49 -10.45 -15.17
N LEU A 225 -2.72 -9.83 -16.32
CA LEU A 225 -3.44 -8.57 -16.45
C LEU A 225 -4.88 -8.80 -16.90
N ARG A 226 -5.80 -8.00 -16.37
CA ARG A 226 -7.22 -8.00 -16.75
C ARG A 226 -7.65 -6.63 -17.23
N HIS A 227 -8.25 -6.58 -18.43
CA HIS A 227 -8.71 -5.35 -19.05
C HIS A 227 -10.10 -4.96 -18.54
N GLN A 228 -10.12 -4.36 -17.36
CA GLN A 228 -11.32 -3.84 -16.73
C GLN A 228 -10.94 -2.64 -15.86
N ALA A 229 -11.75 -1.58 -15.90
CA ALA A 229 -11.47 -0.38 -15.13
C ALA A 229 -11.49 -0.67 -13.61
N TYR A 230 -10.42 -0.27 -12.92
CA TYR A 230 -10.30 -0.44 -11.48
C TYR A 230 -9.35 0.60 -10.87
N ASN A 231 -9.77 1.26 -9.79
CA ASN A 231 -8.99 2.30 -9.08
C ASN A 231 -8.35 3.34 -10.03
N GLY A 232 -9.08 3.80 -11.05
CA GLY A 232 -8.61 4.80 -12.01
C GLY A 232 -7.70 4.26 -13.12
N MET A 233 -7.43 2.96 -13.15
CA MET A 233 -6.64 2.31 -14.20
C MET A 233 -7.55 1.61 -15.22
N PRO A 234 -7.20 1.60 -16.53
CA PRO A 234 -7.98 0.90 -17.56
C PRO A 234 -7.86 -0.63 -17.47
N TYR A 235 -6.81 -1.12 -16.81
CA TYR A 235 -6.58 -2.53 -16.50
C TYR A 235 -5.83 -2.65 -15.18
N TYR A 236 -5.87 -3.83 -14.55
CA TYR A 236 -5.15 -4.09 -13.31
C TYR A 236 -4.46 -5.45 -13.33
N ILE A 237 -3.51 -5.64 -12.40
CA ILE A 237 -2.89 -6.93 -12.14
C ILE A 237 -3.90 -7.79 -11.38
N LEU A 238 -4.48 -8.78 -12.06
CA LEU A 238 -5.39 -9.72 -11.44
C LEU A 238 -4.67 -10.61 -10.43
N THR A 239 -3.50 -11.10 -10.82
CA THR A 239 -2.64 -11.89 -9.95
C THR A 239 -1.22 -11.92 -10.50
N ALA A 240 -0.25 -12.10 -9.62
CA ALA A 240 1.12 -12.44 -9.99
C ALA A 240 1.65 -13.50 -9.04
N TYR A 241 2.44 -14.43 -9.57
CA TYR A 241 2.97 -15.55 -8.82
C TYR A 241 4.29 -16.02 -9.41
N LEU A 242 5.03 -16.82 -8.65
CA LEU A 242 6.29 -17.41 -9.10
C LEU A 242 6.04 -18.78 -9.72
N ASP A 243 6.77 -19.05 -10.79
CA ASP A 243 6.90 -20.38 -11.40
C ASP A 243 8.08 -21.13 -10.77
N ALA A 244 8.41 -22.31 -11.28
CA ALA A 244 9.61 -23.06 -10.90
C ALA A 244 10.61 -23.08 -12.06
#